data_AF-A0A7S2QZ55-F1
#
_entry.id   AF-A0A7S2QZ55-F1
#
_cell.length_a   1.000
_cell.length_b   1.000
_cell.length_c   1.000
_cell.angle_alpha   90.00
_cell.angle_beta   90.00
_cell.angle_gamma   90.00
#
_symmetry.space_group_name_H-M   'P 1'
#
loop_
_entity.id
_entity.type
_entity.pdbx_description
1 polymer ?
#
loop_
_entity_poly.entity_id
_entity_poly.type
_entity_poly.pdbx_seq_one_letter_code
_entity_poly.pdbx_strand_id
1 'polypeptide(L)'
;MSANAKMTACAFVARAQALVAELIRLSERVPKPLMDATQGKYAKVLFDYAYFDSPLVHDDSIEQSSTAIDLDDELKANYGAVLARYWNAFDAVVRWHGDF
;
A
#
# COMPACT_ATOMS: atom_id res chain seq x y z
N MET A 1 -23.14 -32.67 -2.53
CA MET A 1 -22.56 -31.75 -1.52
C MET A 1 -21.04 -31.83 -1.40
N SER A 2 -20.40 -33.01 -1.43
CA SER A 2 -18.95 -33.17 -1.18
C SER A 2 -17.97 -32.48 -2.16
N ALA A 3 -18.30 -32.42 -3.46
CA ALA A 3 -17.37 -31.86 -4.47
C ALA A 3 -17.27 -30.32 -4.42
N ASN A 4 -18.38 -29.62 -4.16
CA ASN A 4 -18.42 -28.17 -4.15
C ASN A 4 -17.62 -27.58 -2.97
N ALA A 5 -17.79 -28.16 -1.78
CA ALA A 5 -17.04 -27.74 -0.58
C ALA A 5 -15.51 -27.90 -0.76
N LYS A 6 -15.07 -28.98 -1.41
CA LYS A 6 -13.64 -29.19 -1.73
C LYS A 6 -13.12 -28.12 -2.70
N MET A 7 -13.88 -27.81 -3.74
CA MET A 7 -13.52 -26.78 -4.72
C MET A 7 -13.41 -25.39 -4.06
N THR A 8 -14.35 -25.04 -3.18
CA THR A 8 -14.32 -23.78 -2.42
C THR A 8 -13.09 -23.70 -1.50
N ALA A 9 -12.79 -24.78 -0.77
CA ALA A 9 -11.61 -24.84 0.09
C ALA A 9 -10.30 -24.69 -0.70
N CYS A 10 -10.17 -25.38 -1.84
CA CYS A 10 -9.01 -25.23 -2.73
C CYS A 10 -8.89 -23.81 -3.27
N ALA A 11 -9.99 -23.18 -3.70
CA ALA A 11 -9.98 -21.80 -4.17
C ALA A 11 -9.58 -20.82 -3.07
N PHE A 12 -10.03 -21.04 -1.83
CA PHE A 12 -9.64 -20.21 -0.68
C PHE A 12 -8.13 -20.26 -0.43
N VAL A 13 -7.54 -21.46 -0.38
CA VAL A 13 -6.09 -21.64 -0.18
C VAL A 13 -5.29 -21.08 -1.36
N ALA A 14 -5.75 -21.30 -2.60
CA ALA A 14 -5.07 -20.77 -3.78
C ALA A 14 -5.03 -19.24 -3.79
N ARG A 15 -6.14 -18.58 -3.41
CA ARG A 15 -6.17 -17.11 -3.26
C ARG A 15 -5.17 -16.64 -2.19
N ALA A 16 -5.11 -17.31 -1.04
CA ALA A 16 -4.15 -16.99 0.01
C ALA A 16 -2.70 -17.05 -0.48
N GLN A 17 -2.34 -18.14 -1.19
CA GLN A 17 -0.99 -18.32 -1.75
C GLN A 17 -0.64 -17.24 -2.77
N ALA A 18 -1.59 -16.85 -3.63
CA ALA A 18 -1.38 -15.77 -4.59
C ALA A 18 -1.14 -14.41 -3.91
N LEU A 19 -1.89 -14.11 -2.84
CA LEU A 19 -1.72 -12.89 -2.04
C LEU A 19 -0.35 -12.85 -1.36
N VAL A 20 0.05 -13.94 -0.70
CA VAL A 20 1.38 -14.04 -0.07
C VAL A 20 2.48 -13.83 -1.10
N ALA A 21 2.38 -14.45 -2.27
CA ALA A 21 3.36 -14.28 -3.34
C ALA A 21 3.44 -12.82 -3.85
N GLU A 22 2.32 -12.10 -3.92
CA GLU A 22 2.33 -10.69 -4.30
C GLU A 22 2.95 -9.80 -3.21
N LEU A 23 2.63 -10.03 -1.94
CA LEU A 23 3.24 -9.30 -0.83
C LEU A 23 4.77 -9.47 -0.82
N ILE A 24 5.26 -10.70 -1.03
CA ILE A 24 6.69 -10.97 -1.13
C ILE A 24 7.30 -10.18 -2.31
N ARG A 25 6.72 -10.28 -3.52
CA ARG A 25 7.20 -9.55 -4.70
C ARG A 25 7.24 -8.04 -4.49
N LEU A 26 6.24 -7.50 -3.80
CA LEU A 26 6.17 -6.08 -3.47
C LEU A 26 7.24 -5.71 -2.42
N SER A 27 7.47 -6.54 -1.41
CA SER A 27 8.50 -6.31 -0.40
C SER A 27 9.93 -6.33 -0.97
N GLU A 28 10.19 -7.18 -1.96
CA GLU A 28 11.50 -7.29 -2.62
C GLU A 28 11.81 -6.14 -3.59
N ARG A 29 10.78 -5.38 -4.02
CA ARG A 29 10.88 -4.40 -5.11
C ARG A 29 10.49 -2.99 -4.69
N VAL A 30 10.62 -2.66 -3.41
CA VAL A 30 10.37 -1.31 -2.91
C VAL A 30 11.29 -0.32 -3.64
N PRO A 31 10.75 0.71 -4.33
CA PRO A 31 11.56 1.73 -4.97
C PRO A 31 12.48 2.40 -3.96
N LYS A 32 13.78 2.53 -4.29
CA LYS A 32 14.78 3.13 -3.38
C LYS A 32 14.35 4.48 -2.77
N PRO A 33 13.73 5.42 -3.51
CA PRO A 33 13.30 6.69 -2.93
C PRO A 33 12.19 6.58 -1.88
N LEU A 34 11.48 5.44 -1.81
CA LEU A 34 10.43 5.15 -0.84
C LEU A 34 10.92 4.29 0.34
N MET A 35 12.15 3.78 0.30
CA MET A 35 12.67 2.91 1.37
C MET A 35 12.93 3.66 2.68
N ASP A 36 13.26 4.95 2.61
CA ASP A 36 13.54 5.78 3.78
C ASP A 36 12.48 6.87 3.92
N ALA A 37 11.41 6.56 4.66
CA ALA A 37 10.34 7.51 4.92
C ALA A 37 10.75 8.66 5.86
N THR A 38 11.89 8.55 6.56
CA THR A 38 12.28 9.52 7.60
C THR A 38 13.36 10.49 7.12
N GLN A 39 14.25 10.05 6.24
CA GLN A 39 15.36 10.85 5.71
C GLN A 39 15.42 10.87 4.17
N GLY A 40 14.55 10.12 3.50
CA GLY A 40 14.51 10.06 2.04
C GLY A 40 13.95 11.32 1.39
N LYS A 41 14.09 11.39 0.05
CA LYS A 41 13.62 12.52 -0.77
C LYS A 41 12.17 12.91 -0.47
N TYR A 42 11.30 11.91 -0.27
CA TYR A 42 9.87 12.09 -0.07
C TYR A 42 9.45 12.16 1.40
N ALA A 43 10.38 12.21 2.36
CA ALA A 43 10.06 12.14 3.80
C ALA A 43 9.08 13.22 4.30
N LYS A 44 8.97 14.36 3.59
CA LYS A 44 8.04 15.44 3.94
C LYS A 44 6.59 15.18 3.51
N VAL A 45 6.38 14.26 2.58
CA VAL A 45 5.08 14.01 1.92
C VAL A 45 4.69 12.52 1.96
N LEU A 46 5.61 11.65 2.38
CA LEU A 46 5.37 10.23 2.58
C LEU A 46 5.19 9.96 4.07
N PHE A 47 3.94 9.83 4.49
CA PHE A 47 3.59 9.59 5.88
C PHE A 47 3.50 8.10 6.20
N ASP A 48 3.71 7.77 7.47
CA ASP A 48 3.44 6.45 8.03
C ASP A 48 2.00 6.38 8.56
N TYR A 49 1.70 5.40 9.40
CA TYR A 49 0.37 5.22 9.98
C TYR A 49 -0.06 6.37 10.91
N ALA A 50 0.86 7.22 11.40
CA ALA A 50 0.50 8.39 12.19
C ALA A 50 -0.36 9.39 11.40
N TYR A 51 -0.36 9.31 10.06
CA TYR A 51 -1.29 10.06 9.22
C TYR A 51 -2.74 9.90 9.68
N PHE A 52 -3.14 8.67 10.03
CA PHE A 52 -4.52 8.38 10.40
C PHE A 52 -4.92 8.95 11.76
N ASP A 53 -3.94 9.27 12.62
CA ASP A 53 -4.21 9.90 13.92
C ASP A 53 -4.50 11.39 13.77
N SER A 54 -3.98 12.06 12.73
CA SER A 54 -4.17 13.50 12.51
C SER A 54 -4.08 13.93 11.04
N PRO A 55 -4.99 13.50 10.15
CA PRO A 55 -4.88 13.74 8.71
C PRO A 55 -4.76 15.23 8.34
N LEU A 56 -5.58 16.08 8.96
CA LEU A 56 -5.58 17.53 8.71
C LEU A 56 -4.23 18.19 9.00
N VAL A 57 -3.53 17.76 10.05
CA VAL A 57 -2.21 18.31 10.40
C VAL A 57 -1.19 17.98 9.32
N HIS A 58 -1.25 16.78 8.77
CA HIS A 58 -0.38 16.33 7.70
C HIS A 58 -0.72 17.01 6.37
N ASP A 59 -2.00 17.10 6.01
CA ASP A 59 -2.45 17.78 4.80
C ASP A 59 -2.06 19.27 4.84
N ASP A 60 -2.33 19.97 5.95
CA ASP A 60 -1.93 21.37 6.17
C ASP A 60 -0.42 21.57 6.03
N SER A 61 0.38 20.61 6.52
CA SER A 61 1.85 20.67 6.42
C SER A 61 2.38 20.64 4.99
N ILE A 62 1.64 19.99 4.07
CA ILE A 62 1.94 19.99 2.64
C ILE A 62 1.48 21.30 2.01
N GLU A 63 0.23 21.69 2.26
CA GLU A 63 -0.41 22.83 1.61
C GLU A 63 0.27 24.18 1.93
N GLN A 64 0.91 24.29 3.09
CA GLN A 64 1.60 25.52 3.51
C GLN A 64 2.99 25.71 2.84
N SER A 65 3.46 24.74 2.06
CA SER A 65 4.80 24.75 1.46
C SER A 65 4.73 24.42 -0.02
N SER A 66 5.02 25.40 -0.88
CA SER A 66 5.07 25.18 -2.34
C SER A 66 6.04 24.05 -2.71
N THR A 67 7.18 23.96 -2.02
CA THR A 67 8.15 22.86 -2.21
C THR A 67 7.59 21.50 -1.80
N ALA A 68 6.70 21.44 -0.79
CA ALA A 68 6.08 20.17 -0.40
C ALA A 68 5.00 19.76 -1.41
N ILE A 69 4.22 20.72 -1.91
CA ILE A 69 3.23 20.48 -2.99
C ILE A 69 3.92 19.90 -4.22
N ASP A 70 4.98 20.55 -4.71
CA ASP A 70 5.73 20.08 -5.89
C ASP A 70 6.28 18.65 -5.68
N LEU A 71 6.71 18.35 -4.45
CA LEU A 71 7.26 17.04 -4.09
C LEU A 71 6.18 15.96 -3.99
N ASP A 72 4.99 16.30 -3.48
CA ASP A 72 3.83 15.41 -3.42
C ASP A 72 3.30 15.10 -4.83
N ASP A 73 3.21 16.11 -5.69
CA ASP A 73 2.84 15.92 -7.10
C ASP A 73 3.87 15.05 -7.84
N GLU A 74 5.17 15.27 -7.60
CA GLU A 74 6.23 14.42 -8.15
C GLU A 74 6.11 12.97 -7.65
N LEU A 75 5.87 12.77 -6.35
CA LEU A 75 5.67 11.45 -5.75
C LEU A 75 4.50 10.71 -6.41
N LYS A 76 3.35 11.38 -6.53
CA LYS A 76 2.14 10.84 -7.15
C LYS A 76 2.37 10.50 -8.62
N ALA A 77 3.01 11.39 -9.39
CA ALA A 77 3.31 11.17 -10.80
C ALA A 77 4.25 9.98 -11.03
N ASN A 78 5.30 9.85 -10.22
CA ASN A 78 6.35 8.85 -10.43
C ASN A 78 6.03 7.50 -9.77
N TYR A 79 5.34 7.50 -8.62
CA TYR A 79 5.18 6.31 -7.79
C TYR A 79 3.73 6.00 -7.43
N GLY A 80 2.74 6.83 -7.79
CA GLY A 80 1.34 6.60 -7.49
C GLY A 80 0.82 5.24 -7.97
N ALA A 81 1.22 4.80 -9.17
CA ALA A 81 0.88 3.48 -9.68
C ALA A 81 1.47 2.34 -8.84
N VAL A 82 2.67 2.51 -8.30
CA VAL A 82 3.31 1.53 -7.40
C VAL A 82 2.60 1.51 -6.05
N LEU A 83 2.33 2.67 -5.45
CA LEU A 83 1.59 2.79 -4.19
C LEU A 83 0.19 2.18 -4.29
N ALA A 84 -0.50 2.39 -5.41
CA ALA A 84 -1.80 1.76 -5.68
C ALA A 84 -1.72 0.22 -5.71
N ARG A 85 -0.61 -0.36 -6.18
CA ARG A 85 -0.40 -1.82 -6.13
C ARG A 85 -0.24 -2.33 -4.70
N TYR A 86 0.49 -1.61 -3.84
CA TYR A 86 0.57 -1.95 -2.42
C TYR A 86 -0.81 -1.88 -1.77
N TRP A 87 -1.54 -0.78 -1.98
CA TRP A 87 -2.90 -0.62 -1.46
C TRP A 87 -3.81 -1.78 -1.87
N ASN A 88 -3.86 -2.10 -3.18
CA ASN A 88 -4.69 -3.19 -3.69
C ASN A 88 -4.31 -4.56 -3.11
N ALA A 89 -3.02 -4.81 -2.88
CA ALA A 89 -2.58 -6.05 -2.26
C ALA A 89 -3.04 -6.15 -0.79
N PHE A 90 -2.94 -5.06 -0.02
CA PHE A 90 -3.42 -5.02 1.36
C PHE A 90 -4.95 -5.12 1.44
N ASP A 91 -5.68 -4.38 0.61
CA ASP A 91 -7.14 -4.47 0.52
C ASP A 91 -7.61 -5.90 0.16
N ALA A 92 -6.93 -6.55 -0.78
CA ALA A 92 -7.24 -7.93 -1.13
C ALA A 92 -6.98 -8.92 0.03
N VAL A 93 -5.98 -8.67 0.88
CA VAL A 93 -5.75 -9.45 2.11
C VAL A 93 -6.87 -9.24 3.12
N VAL A 94 -7.29 -7.99 3.35
CA VAL A 94 -8.39 -7.66 4.26
C VAL A 94 -9.69 -8.34 3.81
N ARG A 95 -10.00 -8.29 2.51
CA ARG A 95 -11.16 -8.98 1.93
C ARG A 95 -11.07 -10.49 2.06
N TRP A 96 -9.91 -11.08 1.79
CA TRP A 96 -9.70 -12.52 1.97
C TRP A 96 -9.85 -12.95 3.43
N HIS A 97 -9.42 -12.15 4.39
CA HIS A 97 -9.64 -12.39 5.81
C HIS A 97 -11.13 -12.32 6.18
N GLY A 98 -11.87 -11.37 5.61
CA GLY A 98 -13.32 -11.26 5.81
C GLY A 98 -14.16 -12.37 5.15
N ASP A 99 -13.59 -13.10 4.19
CA ASP A 99 -14.21 -14.28 3.55
C ASP A 99 -14.13 -15.55 4.42
N PHE A 100 -13.40 -15.53 5.54
CA PHE A 100 -13.31 -16.62 6.52
C PHE A 100 -14.47 -16.56 7.52
#